data_AF-A0A3D3K061-F1
#
_entry.id   AF-A0A3D3K061-F1
#
_cell.length_a   1.000
_cell.length_b   1.000
_cell.length_c   1.000
_cell.angle_alpha   90.00
_cell.angle_beta   90.00
_cell.angle_gamma   90.00
#
_symmetry.space_group_name_H-M   'P 1'
#
loop_
_entity.id
_entity.type
_entity.pdbx_description
1 polymer ?
#
loop_
_entity_poly.entity_id
_entity_poly.type
_entity_poly.pdbx_seq_one_letter_code
_entity_poly.pdbx_strand_id
1 'polypeptide(L)'
;MLPIARQRRTARQSTSNRCTNEVMTNGEKPMQRISFVLNVKDGQQDEYIRRHQAVWPEVLDDLQRAGIHNMSIFMHGRQMFLYMEADNYADAVRILEDSPESLRWEKYMAPIMENEAEGAYDPENAYPDGLPEVFHWETSSED
;
A
#
# COMPACT_ATOMS: atom_id res chain seq x y z
N MET A 1 29.32 53.15 -5.50
CA MET A 1 29.07 51.69 -5.36
C MET A 1 29.45 51.28 -3.94
N LEU A 2 28.46 51.11 -3.07
CA LEU A 2 28.62 50.64 -1.68
C LEU A 2 27.88 49.29 -1.54
N PRO A 3 28.40 48.33 -0.76
CA PRO A 3 27.91 46.96 -0.78
C PRO A 3 26.71 46.78 0.17
N ILE A 4 25.67 46.09 -0.32
CA ILE A 4 24.52 45.69 0.50
C ILE A 4 24.86 44.38 1.20
N ALA A 5 25.13 44.47 2.50
CA ALA A 5 25.11 43.34 3.41
C ALA A 5 23.69 42.78 3.51
N ARG A 6 23.49 41.50 3.21
CA ARG A 6 22.23 40.79 3.52
C ARG A 6 22.44 39.85 4.70
N GLN A 7 21.62 40.13 5.70
CA GLN A 7 21.62 39.56 7.04
C GLN A 7 21.31 38.06 7.06
N ARG A 8 21.88 37.42 8.08
CA ARG A 8 21.73 36.03 8.48
C ARG A 8 20.25 35.67 8.64
N ARG A 9 19.78 34.63 7.94
CA ARG A 9 18.54 33.93 8.26
C ARG A 9 18.86 32.79 9.22
N THR A 10 18.38 32.91 10.44
CA THR A 10 18.38 31.84 11.44
C THR A 10 17.42 30.73 10.99
N ALA A 11 17.91 29.49 10.93
CA ALA A 11 17.09 28.32 10.68
C ALA A 11 16.16 28.11 11.88
N ARG A 12 14.85 28.16 11.64
CA ARG A 12 13.81 27.82 12.62
C ARG A 12 13.81 26.30 12.73
N GLN A 13 14.26 25.76 13.86
CA GLN A 13 14.21 24.34 14.14
C GLN A 13 12.75 23.87 14.10
N SER A 14 12.47 22.99 13.15
CA SER A 14 11.23 22.23 13.06
C SER A 14 11.11 21.38 14.32
N THR A 15 10.04 21.59 15.08
CA THR A 15 9.68 20.75 16.22
C THR A 15 9.30 19.37 15.68
N SER A 16 10.26 18.45 15.72
CA SER A 16 10.09 17.02 15.52
C SER A 16 9.05 16.50 16.51
N ASN A 17 7.82 16.27 16.06
CA ASN A 17 6.84 15.47 16.78
C ASN A 17 7.33 14.02 16.84
N ARG A 18 8.09 13.71 17.89
CA ARG A 18 8.49 12.35 18.22
C ARG A 18 7.46 11.77 19.19
N CYS A 19 6.38 11.23 18.65
CA CYS A 19 5.52 10.31 19.40
C CYS A 19 5.94 8.88 19.02
N THR A 20 6.95 8.37 19.71
CA THR A 20 7.28 6.94 19.69
C THR A 20 6.71 6.33 20.96
N ASN A 21 5.50 5.78 20.88
CA ASN A 21 5.03 4.82 21.88
C ASN A 21 5.56 3.44 21.47
N GLU A 22 6.81 3.14 21.82
CA GLU A 22 7.30 1.77 21.84
C GLU A 22 6.88 1.13 23.17
N VAL A 23 5.72 0.50 23.17
CA VAL A 23 5.41 -0.54 24.16
C VAL A 23 5.88 -1.85 23.56
N MET A 24 7.04 -2.32 24.02
CA MET A 24 7.56 -3.65 23.74
C MET A 24 6.66 -4.68 24.42
N THR A 25 5.73 -5.27 23.66
CA THR A 25 5.05 -6.52 24.05
C THR A 25 5.73 -7.70 23.37
N ASN A 26 5.65 -8.87 23.98
CA ASN A 26 6.34 -10.12 23.61
C ASN A 26 6.56 -10.32 22.10
N GLY A 27 7.82 -10.21 21.64
CA GLY A 27 8.46 -10.97 20.55
C GLY A 27 7.83 -11.08 19.14
N GLU A 28 6.56 -10.76 18.97
CA GLU A 28 5.79 -10.82 17.73
C GLU A 28 5.62 -9.39 17.23
N LYS A 29 6.15 -9.11 16.05
CA LYS A 29 5.84 -7.85 15.36
C LYS A 29 4.33 -7.83 15.12
N PRO A 30 3.61 -6.75 15.45
CA PRO A 30 2.21 -6.63 15.10
C PRO A 30 2.09 -6.66 13.56
N MET A 31 1.12 -7.42 13.05
CA MET A 31 0.82 -7.45 11.61
C MET A 31 0.56 -6.02 11.10
N GLN A 32 1.14 -5.69 9.94
CA GLN A 32 1.01 -4.39 9.32
C GLN A 32 -0.26 -4.35 8.46
N ARG A 33 -1.16 -3.40 8.75
CA ARG A 33 -2.37 -3.17 7.96
C ARG A 33 -2.08 -2.13 6.89
N ILE A 34 -2.27 -2.52 5.64
CA ILE A 34 -1.93 -1.71 4.48
C ILE A 34 -3.21 -1.48 3.67
N SER A 35 -3.38 -0.27 3.15
CA SER A 35 -4.52 0.03 2.28
C SER A 35 -4.18 0.98 1.15
N PHE A 36 -4.91 0.84 0.04
CA PHE A 36 -4.73 1.66 -1.16
C PHE A 36 -6.09 2.14 -1.67
N VAL A 37 -6.08 3.32 -2.28
CA VAL A 37 -7.17 3.76 -3.15
C VAL A 37 -6.64 3.79 -4.57
N LEU A 38 -7.25 3.01 -5.46
CA LEU A 38 -6.88 2.89 -6.86
C LEU A 38 -8.10 3.21 -7.73
N ASN A 39 -7.90 3.40 -9.03
CA ASN A 39 -9.00 3.56 -9.98
C ASN A 39 -8.81 2.64 -11.20
N VAL A 40 -9.93 2.17 -11.76
CA VAL A 40 -9.96 1.60 -13.11
C VAL A 40 -10.31 2.66 -14.14
N LYS A 41 -9.87 2.41 -15.38
CA LYS A 41 -10.30 3.21 -16.53
C LYS A 41 -11.81 3.13 -16.71
N ASP A 42 -12.36 4.14 -17.38
CA ASP A 42 -13.79 4.18 -17.67
C ASP A 42 -14.25 2.94 -18.45
N GLY A 43 -15.37 2.35 -18.00
CA GLY A 43 -15.95 1.12 -18.57
C GLY A 43 -15.21 -0.19 -18.25
N GLN A 44 -14.19 -0.20 -17.37
CA GLN A 44 -13.40 -1.40 -17.05
C GLN A 44 -13.77 -2.10 -15.73
N GLN A 45 -14.84 -1.66 -15.06
CA GLN A 45 -15.28 -2.21 -13.77
C GLN A 45 -15.58 -3.72 -13.86
N ASP A 46 -16.39 -4.12 -14.85
CA ASP A 46 -16.79 -5.51 -15.02
C ASP A 46 -15.60 -6.42 -15.34
N GLU A 47 -14.64 -5.91 -16.14
CA GLU A 47 -13.41 -6.63 -16.47
C GLU A 47 -12.51 -6.78 -15.24
N TYR A 48 -12.41 -5.75 -14.40
CA TYR A 48 -11.68 -5.83 -13.14
C TYR A 48 -12.27 -6.89 -12.21
N ILE A 49 -13.60 -6.89 -12.05
CA ILE A 49 -14.33 -7.88 -11.25
C ILE A 49 -14.09 -9.29 -11.80
N ARG A 50 -14.26 -9.49 -13.11
CA ARG A 50 -14.06 -10.78 -13.77
C ARG A 50 -12.66 -11.33 -13.52
N ARG A 51 -11.63 -10.48 -13.56
CA ARG A 51 -10.24 -10.88 -13.28
C ARG A 51 -10.08 -11.31 -11.83
N HIS A 52 -10.57 -10.51 -10.88
CA HIS A 52 -10.41 -10.81 -9.45
C HIS A 52 -11.31 -11.94 -8.93
N GLN A 53 -12.36 -12.33 -9.67
CA GLN A 53 -13.10 -13.57 -9.40
C GLN A 53 -12.33 -14.84 -9.80
N ALA A 54 -11.26 -14.70 -10.58
CA ALA A 54 -10.46 -15.80 -11.08
C ALA A 54 -8.96 -15.47 -11.01
N VAL A 55 -8.52 -14.96 -9.84
CA VAL A 55 -7.10 -14.77 -9.55
C VAL A 55 -6.36 -16.10 -9.74
N TRP A 56 -5.21 -16.05 -10.39
CA TRP A 56 -4.44 -17.26 -10.68
C TRP A 56 -3.92 -17.87 -9.37
N PRO A 57 -4.00 -19.21 -9.20
CA PRO A 57 -3.52 -19.88 -7.99
C PRO A 57 -2.07 -19.52 -7.63
N GLU A 58 -1.20 -19.40 -8.63
CA GLU A 58 0.21 -19.08 -8.44
C GLU A 58 0.42 -17.68 -7.85
N VAL A 59 -0.46 -16.74 -8.17
CA VAL A 59 -0.44 -15.38 -7.57
C VAL A 59 -0.88 -15.45 -6.12
N LEU A 60 -1.86 -16.29 -5.78
CA LEU A 60 -2.28 -16.48 -4.39
C LEU A 60 -1.19 -17.15 -3.56
N ASP A 61 -0.46 -18.11 -4.15
CA ASP A 61 0.70 -18.75 -3.52
C ASP A 61 1.83 -17.72 -3.27
N ASP A 62 2.04 -16.79 -4.20
CA ASP A 62 2.99 -15.68 -4.02
C ASP A 62 2.61 -14.75 -2.88
N LEU A 63 1.32 -14.37 -2.78
CA LEU A 63 0.82 -13.56 -1.66
C LEU A 63 1.02 -14.28 -0.33
N GLN A 64 0.73 -15.59 -0.27
CA GLN A 64 0.95 -16.39 0.92
C GLN A 64 2.44 -16.46 1.30
N ARG A 65 3.33 -16.68 0.33
CA ARG A 65 4.79 -16.70 0.54
C ARG A 65 5.34 -15.35 0.98
N ALA A 66 4.74 -14.27 0.51
CA ALA A 66 5.06 -12.90 0.90
C ALA A 66 4.56 -12.54 2.31
N GLY A 67 3.79 -13.42 2.97
CA GLY A 67 3.21 -13.15 4.28
C GLY A 67 2.06 -12.14 4.22
N ILE A 68 1.32 -12.11 3.11
CA ILE A 68 0.11 -11.30 2.95
C ILE A 68 -1.13 -12.14 3.30
N HIS A 69 -1.99 -11.54 4.12
CA HIS A 69 -3.18 -12.17 4.68
C HIS A 69 -4.37 -11.21 4.61
N ASN A 70 -5.58 -11.76 4.79
CA ASN A 70 -6.83 -11.00 4.95
C ASN A 70 -7.06 -9.90 3.89
N MET A 71 -6.71 -10.17 2.63
CA MET A 71 -6.81 -9.19 1.55
C MET A 71 -8.26 -9.05 1.07
N SER A 72 -8.74 -7.81 0.99
CA SER A 72 -10.06 -7.46 0.48
C SER A 72 -9.99 -6.27 -0.46
N ILE A 73 -10.78 -6.29 -1.53
CA ILE A 73 -10.91 -5.18 -2.48
C ILE A 73 -12.39 -4.80 -2.57
N PHE A 74 -12.67 -3.53 -2.30
CA PHE A 74 -14.00 -2.94 -2.36
C PHE A 74 -14.05 -1.97 -3.54
N MET A 75 -15.16 -1.96 -4.29
CA MET A 75 -15.30 -1.08 -5.47
C MET A 75 -16.48 -0.13 -5.29
N HIS A 76 -16.28 1.14 -5.61
CA HIS A 76 -17.29 2.18 -5.67
C HIS A 76 -17.16 2.97 -6.98
N GLY A 77 -18.03 2.67 -7.96
CA GLY A 77 -17.92 3.24 -9.30
C GLY A 77 -16.61 2.78 -9.97
N ARG A 78 -15.74 3.73 -10.34
CA ARG A 78 -14.42 3.43 -10.89
C ARG A 78 -13.32 3.36 -9.83
N GLN A 79 -13.59 3.82 -8.62
CA GLN A 79 -12.64 3.82 -7.52
C GLN A 79 -12.72 2.50 -6.78
N MET A 80 -11.58 2.03 -6.28
CA MET A 80 -11.49 0.86 -5.41
C MET A 80 -10.66 1.16 -4.18
N PHE A 81 -10.98 0.46 -3.11
CA PHE A 81 -10.23 0.43 -1.86
C PHE A 81 -9.74 -0.99 -1.63
N LEU A 82 -8.42 -1.16 -1.56
CA LEU A 82 -7.78 -2.43 -1.20
C LEU A 82 -7.33 -2.34 0.25
N TYR A 83 -7.56 -3.40 1.03
CA TYR A 83 -7.05 -3.61 2.37
C TYR A 83 -6.35 -4.96 2.42
N MET A 84 -5.22 -5.05 3.13
CA MET A 84 -4.54 -6.31 3.43
C MET A 84 -3.74 -6.21 4.72
N GLU A 85 -3.43 -7.37 5.29
CA GLU A 85 -2.51 -7.52 6.41
C GLU A 85 -1.20 -8.17 5.91
N ALA A 86 -0.06 -7.73 6.44
CA ALA A 86 1.24 -8.28 6.08
C ALA A 86 2.11 -8.49 7.33
N ASP A 87 2.82 -9.62 7.39
CA ASP A 87 3.77 -9.91 8.47
C ASP A 87 4.93 -8.90 8.49
N ASN A 88 5.46 -8.60 7.30
CA ASN A 88 6.37 -7.49 7.04
C ASN A 88 6.15 -6.98 5.62
N TYR A 89 5.51 -5.83 5.49
CA TYR A 89 5.12 -5.27 4.19
C TYR A 89 6.34 -4.98 3.30
N ALA A 90 7.44 -4.48 3.85
CA ALA A 90 8.63 -4.20 3.05
C ALA A 90 9.26 -5.49 2.47
N ASP A 91 9.23 -6.59 3.23
CA ASP A 91 9.70 -7.89 2.74
C ASP A 91 8.69 -8.47 1.73
N ALA A 92 7.40 -8.31 1.97
CA ALA A 92 6.33 -8.75 1.07
C ALA A 92 6.49 -8.11 -0.32
N VAL A 93 6.66 -6.79 -0.38
CA VAL A 93 6.90 -6.06 -1.64
C VAL A 93 8.11 -6.63 -2.39
N ARG A 94 9.25 -6.80 -1.70
CA ARG A 94 10.45 -7.39 -2.31
C ARG A 94 10.20 -8.79 -2.88
N ILE A 95 9.45 -9.64 -2.19
CA ILE A 95 9.14 -11.01 -2.63
C ILE A 95 8.27 -10.99 -3.90
N LEU A 96 7.29 -10.10 -3.96
CA LEU A 96 6.36 -9.99 -5.09
C LEU A 96 7.02 -9.35 -6.31
N GLU A 97 7.85 -8.32 -6.12
CA GLU A 97 8.65 -7.69 -7.19
C GLU A 97 9.59 -8.68 -7.87
N ASP A 98 10.11 -9.67 -7.13
CA ASP A 98 10.97 -10.73 -7.66
C ASP A 98 10.18 -11.92 -8.22
N SER A 99 8.85 -11.97 -8.09
CA SER A 99 8.04 -13.11 -8.55
C SER A 99 7.59 -12.97 -10.01
N PRO A 100 7.93 -13.93 -10.89
CA PRO A 100 7.45 -13.91 -12.27
C PRO A 100 5.92 -13.94 -12.40
N GLU A 101 5.21 -14.62 -11.50
CA GLU A 101 3.75 -14.75 -11.59
C GLU A 101 3.03 -13.50 -11.08
N SER A 102 3.51 -12.88 -10.00
CA SER A 102 3.05 -11.53 -9.58
C SER A 102 3.27 -10.49 -10.67
N LEU A 103 4.48 -10.41 -11.24
CA LEU A 103 4.79 -9.47 -12.34
C LEU A 103 3.90 -9.71 -13.57
N ARG A 104 3.59 -10.97 -13.88
CA ARG A 104 2.70 -11.34 -14.98
C ARG A 104 1.26 -10.91 -14.70
N TRP A 105 0.80 -11.06 -13.46
CA TRP A 105 -0.51 -10.61 -13.03
C TRP A 105 -0.63 -9.08 -13.12
N GLU A 106 0.36 -8.35 -12.62
CA GLU A 106 0.45 -6.89 -12.71
C GLU A 106 0.40 -6.42 -14.17
N LYS A 107 1.19 -7.05 -15.05
CA LYS A 107 1.15 -6.75 -16.49
C LYS A 107 -0.22 -7.05 -17.12
N TYR A 108 -0.88 -8.12 -16.68
CA TYR A 108 -2.22 -8.44 -17.13
C TYR A 108 -3.21 -7.35 -16.69
N MET A 109 -3.12 -6.87 -15.45
CA MET A 109 -3.98 -5.84 -14.86
C MET A 109 -3.74 -4.43 -15.42
N ALA A 110 -2.49 -4.05 -15.71
CA ALA A 110 -2.10 -2.69 -16.09
C ALA A 110 -2.96 -2.01 -17.18
N PRO A 111 -3.42 -2.69 -18.27
CA PRO A 111 -4.22 -2.06 -19.31
C PRO A 111 -5.56 -1.51 -18.84
N ILE A 112 -6.13 -2.03 -17.74
CA ILE A 112 -7.44 -1.61 -17.22
C ILE A 112 -7.37 -0.65 -16.03
N MET A 113 -6.18 -0.43 -15.47
CA MET A 113 -5.95 0.47 -14.33
C MET A 113 -5.73 1.90 -14.80
N GLU A 114 -6.22 2.88 -14.03
CA GLU A 114 -5.97 4.31 -14.25
C GLU A 114 -4.69 4.72 -13.52
N ASN A 115 -3.72 5.24 -14.28
CA ASN A 115 -2.37 5.59 -13.84
C ASN A 115 -2.17 7.10 -13.60
N GLU A 116 -3.21 7.92 -13.76
CA GLU A 116 -3.14 9.38 -13.65
C GLU A 116 -3.90 9.94 -12.42
N ALA A 117 -4.49 9.07 -11.59
CA ALA A 117 -5.22 9.46 -10.38
C ALA A 117 -4.30 9.75 -9.17
N GLU A 118 -4.80 10.47 -8.17
CA GLU A 118 -4.12 10.58 -6.88
C GLU A 118 -4.15 9.21 -6.17
N GLY A 119 -2.98 8.67 -5.81
CA GLY A 119 -2.84 7.26 -5.40
C GLY A 119 -2.87 6.27 -6.57
N ALA A 120 -2.61 6.71 -7.81
CA ALA A 120 -2.61 5.89 -9.01
C ALA A 120 -1.79 4.59 -8.89
N TYR A 121 -2.28 3.55 -9.59
CA TYR A 121 -1.50 2.36 -9.87
C TYR A 121 -0.28 2.72 -10.72
N ASP A 122 0.90 2.45 -10.19
CA ASP A 122 2.17 2.58 -10.90
C ASP A 122 2.67 1.18 -11.30
N PRO A 123 2.77 0.83 -12.58
CA PRO A 123 3.34 -0.45 -12.99
C PRO A 123 4.82 -0.61 -12.64
N GLU A 124 5.54 0.47 -12.31
CA GLU A 124 6.91 0.44 -11.78
C GLU A 124 6.94 0.43 -10.23
N ASN A 125 5.79 0.61 -9.59
CA ASN A 125 5.61 0.56 -8.13
C ASN A 125 4.20 0.07 -7.78
N ALA A 126 3.96 -1.22 -7.97
CA ALA A 126 2.66 -1.83 -7.76
C ALA A 126 2.20 -1.81 -6.28
N TYR A 127 3.13 -1.58 -5.34
CA TYR A 127 2.91 -1.64 -3.90
C TYR A 127 3.52 -0.40 -3.17
N PRO A 128 2.85 0.77 -3.20
CA PRO A 128 3.32 1.97 -2.52
C PRO A 128 3.21 1.88 -0.97
N ASP A 129 3.63 2.90 -0.22
CA ASP A 129 3.62 2.91 1.26
C ASP A 129 2.21 2.81 1.92
N GLY A 130 1.13 2.82 1.13
CA GLY A 130 -0.25 2.73 1.61
C GLY A 130 -0.79 4.04 2.20
N LEU A 131 -2.10 4.07 2.47
CA LEU A 131 -2.74 5.18 3.18
C LEU A 131 -2.37 5.16 4.67
N PRO A 132 -2.24 6.34 5.32
CA PRO A 132 -1.95 6.41 6.74
C PRO A 132 -3.14 5.86 7.56
N GLU A 133 -2.88 4.83 8.36
CA GLU A 133 -3.83 4.37 9.36
C GLU A 133 -3.94 5.44 10.47
N VAL A 134 -5.15 5.95 10.69
CA VAL A 134 -5.43 6.96 11.72
C VAL A 134 -6.13 6.38 12.96
N PHE A 135 -6.72 5.20 12.83
CA PHE A 135 -7.45 4.51 13.88
C PHE A 135 -7.58 3.02 13.53
N HIS A 136 -7.42 2.17 14.53
CA HIS A 136 -7.76 0.76 14.49
C HIS A 136 -8.35 0.35 15.83
N TRP A 137 -9.32 -0.56 15.78
CA TRP A 137 -9.93 -1.15 16.97
C TRP A 137 -10.16 -2.62 16.71
N GLU A 138 -9.72 -3.44 17.65
CA GLU A 138 -10.00 -4.86 17.73
C GLU A 138 -10.61 -5.16 19.09
N THR A 139 -11.46 -6.19 19.15
CA THR A 139 -11.90 -6.69 20.45
C THR A 139 -10.73 -7.35 21.14
N SER A 140 -10.53 -7.09 22.42
CA SER A 140 -9.67 -7.97 23.21
C SER A 140 -10.30 -9.36 23.22
N SER A 141 -9.53 -10.38 22.83
CA SER A 141 -9.89 -11.76 23.14
C SER A 141 -9.82 -11.92 24.66
N GLU A 142 -10.94 -11.70 25.35
CA GLU A 142 -11.11 -12.13 26.73
C GLU A 142 -11.40 -13.64 26.69
N ASP A 143 -10.39 -14.44 27.07
CA ASP A 143 -10.59 -15.82 27.54
C ASP A 143 -11.21 -15.82 28.95
#